data_AF-A0A0P7ZVQ3-F1
#
_entry.id   AF-A0A0P7ZVQ3-F1
#
_cell.length_a   1.000
_cell.length_b   1.000
_cell.length_c   1.000
_cell.angle_alpha   90.00
_cell.angle_beta   90.00
_cell.angle_gamma   90.00
#
_symmetry.space_group_name_H-M   'P 1'
#
loop_
_entity.id
_entity.type
_entity.pdbx_description
1 polymer ?
#
loop_
_entity_poly.entity_id
_entity_poly.type
_entity_poly.pdbx_seq_one_letter_code
_entity_poly.pdbx_strand_id
1 'polypeptide(L)'
;MSDEFMNFEKRLTRIDRTRRRVAKGLSYDPVVGPDGMVVVRPRRSGPSIPVKGLIYLILGFCLFKSVAIAHLGATGYAGHIHEMKQGTIFEQAGAWALQPDRVSVRIASTISPFIR
;
A
#
# COMPACT_ATOMS: atom_id res chain seq x y z
N MET A 1 29.78 24.77 30.79
CA MET A 1 30.67 24.59 29.63
C MET A 1 30.25 23.38 28.78
N SER A 2 29.95 22.22 29.36
CA SER A 2 29.45 21.02 28.65
C SER A 2 28.15 21.25 27.85
N ASP A 3 27.20 22.02 28.39
CA ASP A 3 25.91 22.25 27.73
C ASP A 3 26.00 23.08 26.43
N GLU A 4 27.00 23.98 26.33
CA GLU A 4 27.24 24.75 25.11
C GLU A 4 27.77 23.86 23.98
N PHE A 5 28.69 22.94 24.31
CA PHE A 5 29.18 21.94 23.36
C PHE A 5 28.05 21.00 22.89
N MET A 6 27.18 20.55 23.80
CA MET A 6 26.02 19.71 23.45
C MET A 6 25.04 20.44 22.53
N ASN A 7 24.79 21.73 22.76
CA ASN A 7 23.94 22.54 21.88
C ASN A 7 24.57 22.75 20.50
N PHE A 8 25.90 22.91 20.45
CA PHE A 8 26.65 23.03 19.20
C PHE A 8 26.59 21.74 18.37
N GLU A 9 26.81 20.58 18.98
CA GLU A 9 26.71 19.28 18.30
C GLU A 9 25.29 18.99 17.79
N LYS A 10 24.25 19.33 18.56
CA LYS A 10 22.84 19.23 18.12
C LYS A 10 22.58 20.09 16.88
N ARG A 11 23.19 21.27 16.79
CA ARG A 11 23.08 22.14 15.60
C ARG A 11 23.82 21.54 14.41
N LEU A 12 25.05 21.05 14.60
CA LEU A 12 25.82 20.41 13.55
C LEU A 12 25.10 19.19 12.96
N THR A 13 24.59 18.30 13.81
CA THR A 13 23.83 17.12 13.37
C THR A 13 22.54 17.49 12.64
N ARG A 14 21.85 18.57 13.03
CA ARG A 14 20.66 19.09 12.31
C ARG A 14 21.02 19.60 10.92
N ILE A 15 22.12 20.33 10.78
CA ILE A 15 22.60 20.84 9.49
C ILE A 15 23.00 19.67 8.57
N ASP A 16 23.77 18.71 9.08
CA ASP A 16 24.21 17.55 8.31
C ASP A 16 23.01 16.70 7.83
N ARG A 17 22.03 16.44 8.71
CA ARG A 17 20.77 15.77 8.32
C ARG A 17 20.02 16.52 7.23
N THR A 18 20.00 17.85 7.29
CA THR A 18 19.32 18.69 6.27
C THR A 18 20.05 18.59 4.94
N ARG A 19 21.38 18.70 4.93
CA ARG A 19 22.22 18.58 3.72
C ARG A 19 22.14 17.19 3.09
N ARG A 20 22.21 16.12 3.89
CA ARG A 20 22.08 14.74 3.41
C ARG A 20 20.73 14.48 2.75
N ARG A 21 19.64 15.08 3.23
CA ARG A 21 18.32 14.96 2.60
C ARG A 21 18.30 15.65 1.23
N VAL A 22 18.91 16.83 1.12
CA VAL A 22 19.06 17.57 -0.16
C VAL A 22 19.88 16.77 -1.17
N ALA A 23 21.03 16.25 -0.76
CA ALA A 23 21.92 15.47 -1.63
C ALA A 23 21.30 14.14 -2.11
N LYS A 24 20.39 13.53 -1.33
CA LYS A 24 19.76 12.24 -1.66
C LYS A 24 18.54 12.36 -2.58
N GLY A 25 18.19 13.55 -3.07
CA GLY A 25 17.10 13.72 -4.03
C GLY A 25 15.72 13.33 -3.48
N LEU A 26 15.53 13.38 -2.16
CA LEU A 26 14.23 13.16 -1.52
C LEU A 26 13.31 14.37 -1.81
N SER A 27 12.82 14.44 -3.05
CA SER A 27 11.82 15.36 -3.59
C SER A 27 12.03 16.83 -3.22
N TYR A 28 12.74 17.58 -4.06
CA TYR A 28 12.82 19.03 -3.94
C TYR A 28 12.31 19.64 -5.25
N ASP A 29 11.23 20.40 -5.18
CA ASP A 29 10.78 21.18 -6.32
C ASP A 29 11.61 22.48 -6.36
N PRO A 30 12.33 22.78 -7.45
CA PRO A 30 13.01 24.06 -7.59
C PRO A 30 11.94 25.14 -7.67
N VAL A 31 11.87 25.99 -6.65
CA VAL A 31 10.97 27.16 -6.65
C VAL A 31 11.81 28.36 -7.03
N VAL A 32 11.38 29.10 -8.06
CA VAL A 32 12.00 30.37 -8.43
C VAL A 32 11.46 31.44 -7.48
N GLY A 33 12.37 32.08 -6.74
CA GLY A 33 12.05 33.21 -5.88
C GLY A 33 11.64 34.44 -6.71
N PRO A 34 10.98 35.42 -6.08
CA PRO A 34 10.58 36.67 -6.74
C PRO A 34 11.79 37.50 -7.27
N ASP A 35 13.00 37.16 -6.82
CA ASP A 35 14.30 37.68 -7.23
C ASP A 35 14.93 36.92 -8.42
N GLY A 36 14.27 35.88 -8.94
CA GLY A 36 14.79 35.04 -10.01
C GLY A 36 15.81 33.99 -9.56
N MET A 37 16.04 33.85 -8.25
CA MET A 37 16.96 32.84 -7.71
C MET A 37 16.25 31.50 -7.52
N VAL A 38 16.91 30.39 -7.89
CA VAL A 38 16.40 29.03 -7.67
C VAL A 38 16.66 28.64 -6.21
N VAL A 39 15.61 28.61 -5.40
CA VAL A 39 15.70 28.22 -3.99
C VAL A 39 15.18 26.80 -3.82
N VAL A 40 16.05 25.93 -3.31
CA VAL A 40 15.72 24.53 -3.01
C VAL A 40 15.02 24.46 -1.65
N ARG A 41 13.68 24.36 -1.64
CA ARG A 41 12.91 24.20 -0.40
C ARG A 41 12.63 22.73 -0.10
N PRO A 42 12.80 22.26 1.14
CA PRO A 42 12.47 20.88 1.50
C PRO A 42 10.97 20.64 1.34
N ARG A 43 10.58 19.83 0.35
CA ARG A 43 9.22 19.29 0.29
C ARG A 43 9.10 18.30 1.45
N ARG A 44 8.15 18.54 2.35
CA ARG A 44 7.80 17.54 3.36
C ARG A 44 7.20 16.35 2.61
N SER A 45 8.01 15.33 2.32
CA SER A 45 7.50 14.04 1.87
C SER A 45 6.65 13.49 3.02
N GLY A 46 5.33 13.45 2.83
CA GLY A 46 4.43 12.73 3.73
C GLY A 46 4.82 11.25 3.81
N PRO A 47 4.21 10.48 4.73
CA PRO A 47 4.43 9.04 4.78
C PRO A 47 4.16 8.45 3.37
N SER A 48 5.22 7.90 2.76
CA SER A 48 5.13 7.27 1.45
C SER A 48 4.45 5.92 1.64
N ILE A 49 3.12 5.89 1.53
CA ILE A 49 2.41 4.61 1.45
C ILE A 49 2.87 3.93 0.16
N PRO A 50 3.44 2.71 0.23
CA PRO A 50 3.92 2.01 -0.95
C PRO A 50 2.71 1.52 -1.76
N VAL A 51 2.14 2.41 -2.58
CA VAL A 51 0.96 2.12 -3.43
C VAL A 51 1.19 0.86 -4.28
N LYS A 52 2.44 0.65 -4.73
CA LYS A 52 2.85 -0.56 -5.45
C LYS A 52 2.60 -1.84 -4.63
N GLY A 53 2.97 -1.85 -3.35
CA GLY A 53 2.75 -2.98 -2.46
C GLY A 53 1.27 -3.27 -2.23
N LEU A 54 0.46 -2.22 -2.06
CA LEU A 54 -0.99 -2.35 -1.92
C LEU A 54 -1.64 -2.96 -3.17
N ILE A 55 -1.19 -2.54 -4.36
CA ILE A 55 -1.68 -3.10 -5.64
C ILE A 55 -1.36 -4.60 -5.73
N TYR A 56 -0.13 -5.02 -5.42
CA TYR A 56 0.23 -6.43 -5.46
C TYR A 56 -0.56 -7.28 -4.45
N LEU A 57 -0.83 -6.73 -3.26
CA LEU A 57 -1.62 -7.40 -2.24
C LEU A 57 -3.07 -7.63 -2.71
N ILE A 58 -3.70 -6.60 -3.29
CA ILE A 58 -5.05 -6.71 -3.86
C ILE A 58 -5.07 -7.72 -5.01
N LEU A 59 -4.06 -7.69 -5.88
CA LEU A 59 -3.97 -8.61 -7.02
C LEU A 59 -3.82 -10.06 -6.55
N GLY A 60 -2.93 -10.33 -5.59
CA GLY A 60 -2.74 -11.65 -5.01
C GLY A 60 -4.01 -12.19 -4.34
N PHE A 61 -4.71 -11.32 -3.60
CA PHE A 61 -5.99 -11.67 -2.98
C PHE A 61 -7.06 -12.04 -4.03
N CYS A 62 -7.15 -11.28 -5.12
CA CYS A 62 -8.09 -11.55 -6.21
C CYS A 62 -7.78 -12.89 -6.91
N LEU A 63 -6.50 -13.21 -7.12
CA LEU A 63 -6.07 -14.49 -7.71
C LEU A 63 -6.43 -15.66 -6.80
N PHE A 64 -6.09 -15.58 -5.51
CA PHE A 64 -6.44 -16.61 -4.53
C PHE A 64 -7.95 -16.88 -4.49
N LYS A 65 -8.75 -15.82 -4.45
CA LYS A 65 -10.21 -15.89 -4.50
C LYS A 65 -10.72 -16.58 -5.78
N SER A 66 -10.11 -16.26 -6.92
CA SER A 66 -10.49 -16.84 -8.22
C SER A 66 -10.19 -18.34 -8.30
N VAL A 67 -9.07 -18.79 -7.73
CA VAL A 67 -8.74 -20.22 -7.62
C VAL A 67 -9.74 -20.95 -6.72
N ALA A 68 -10.09 -20.36 -5.58
CA ALA A 68 -11.14 -20.90 -4.70
C ALA A 68 -12.49 -21.05 -5.44
N ILE A 69 -12.91 -20.03 -6.19
CA ILE A 69 -14.15 -20.09 -7.00
C ILE A 69 -14.04 -21.16 -8.10
N ALA A 70 -12.90 -21.27 -8.77
CA ALA A 70 -12.68 -22.26 -9.82
C ALA A 70 -12.70 -23.70 -9.27
N HIS A 71 -12.17 -23.92 -8.05
CA HIS A 71 -12.11 -25.23 -7.42
C HIS A 71 -13.46 -25.66 -6.81
N LEU A 72 -14.16 -24.77 -6.10
CA LEU A 72 -15.45 -25.10 -5.48
C LEU A 72 -16.64 -24.99 -6.44
N GLY A 73 -16.46 -24.33 -7.59
CA GLY A 73 -17.54 -23.97 -8.50
C GLY A 73 -18.42 -22.84 -7.95
N ALA A 74 -19.19 -22.22 -8.85
CA ALA A 74 -20.01 -21.05 -8.52
C ALA A 74 -21.09 -21.34 -7.45
N THR A 75 -21.64 -22.57 -7.44
CA THR A 75 -22.70 -22.97 -6.52
C THR A 75 -22.18 -23.33 -5.13
N GLY A 76 -21.08 -24.10 -5.04
CA GLY A 76 -20.44 -24.43 -3.76
C GLY A 76 -19.89 -23.21 -3.05
N TYR A 77 -19.24 -22.31 -3.79
CA TYR A 77 -18.68 -21.08 -3.25
C TYR A 77 -19.76 -20.14 -2.65
N ALA A 78 -20.91 -20.01 -3.32
CA ALA A 78 -22.02 -19.22 -2.80
C ALA A 78 -22.60 -19.79 -1.49
N GLY A 79 -22.65 -21.12 -1.36
CA GLY A 79 -23.07 -21.80 -0.13
C GLY A 79 -22.17 -21.47 1.06
N HIS A 80 -20.84 -21.57 0.88
CA HIS A 80 -19.88 -21.26 1.94
C HIS A 80 -19.91 -19.79 2.37
N ILE A 81 -20.10 -18.85 1.44
CA ILE A 81 -20.27 -17.43 1.81
C ILE A 81 -21.54 -17.24 2.63
N HIS A 82 -22.62 -17.95 2.31
CA HIS A 82 -23.86 -17.86 3.07
C HIS A 82 -23.69 -18.39 4.50
N GLU A 83 -22.95 -19.49 4.67
CA GLU A 83 -22.60 -20.06 5.96
C GLU A 83 -21.70 -19.11 6.78
N MET A 84 -20.67 -18.52 6.16
CA MET A 84 -19.80 -17.53 6.82
C MET A 84 -20.54 -16.26 7.24
N LYS A 85 -21.62 -15.87 6.55
CA LYS A 85 -22.46 -14.73 6.96
C LYS A 85 -23.26 -15.02 8.24
N GLN A 86 -23.54 -16.28 8.55
CA GLN A 86 -24.29 -16.68 9.74
C GLN A 86 -23.37 -16.98 10.94
N GLY A 87 -22.06 -17.04 10.70
CA GLY A 87 -21.05 -17.34 11.72
C GLY A 87 -20.61 -16.13 12.54
N THR A 88 -19.41 -16.25 13.10
CA THR A 88 -18.75 -15.27 13.97
C THR A 88 -18.40 -13.96 13.24
N ILE A 89 -18.11 -12.90 14.00
CA ILE A 89 -17.77 -11.56 13.45
C ILE A 89 -16.58 -11.64 12.46
N PHE A 90 -15.61 -12.52 12.71
CA PHE A 90 -14.47 -12.73 11.82
C PHE A 90 -14.88 -13.42 10.51
N GLU A 91 -15.80 -14.38 10.57
CA GLU A 91 -16.33 -15.07 9.39
C GLU A 91 -17.20 -14.13 8.55
N GLN A 92 -17.99 -13.26 9.18
CA GLN A 92 -18.76 -12.23 8.49
C GLN A 92 -17.87 -11.21 7.76
N ALA A 93 -16.75 -10.81 8.38
CA ALA A 93 -15.76 -9.95 7.73
C ALA A 93 -15.12 -10.65 6.52
N GLY A 94 -14.80 -11.94 6.64
CA GLY A 94 -14.36 -12.78 5.54
C GLY A 94 -15.39 -12.87 4.42
N ALA A 95 -16.66 -13.11 4.75
CA ALA A 95 -17.77 -13.19 3.80
C ALA A 95 -18.00 -11.87 3.04
N TRP A 96 -17.77 -10.73 3.70
CA TRP A 96 -17.83 -9.42 3.06
C TRP A 96 -16.67 -9.21 2.08
N ALA A 97 -15.44 -9.54 2.48
CA ALA A 97 -14.26 -9.46 1.59
C ALA A 97 -14.33 -10.47 0.41
N LEU A 98 -15.01 -11.59 0.61
CA LEU A 98 -15.13 -12.67 -0.37
C LEU A 98 -16.34 -12.56 -1.30
N GLN A 99 -17.16 -11.50 -1.23
CA GLN A 99 -18.31 -11.35 -2.14
C GLN A 99 -17.89 -11.49 -3.61
N PRO A 100 -18.60 -12.27 -4.44
CA PRO A 100 -18.17 -12.56 -5.81
C PRO A 100 -18.10 -11.29 -6.67
N ASP A 101 -16.89 -10.78 -6.88
CA ASP A 101 -16.63 -9.62 -7.73
C ASP A 101 -16.64 -10.05 -9.21
N ARG A 102 -17.15 -9.17 -10.09
CA ARG A 102 -17.20 -9.43 -11.55
C ARG A 102 -15.83 -9.78 -12.13
N VAL A 103 -14.75 -9.26 -11.54
CA VAL A 103 -13.36 -9.56 -11.92
C VAL A 103 -12.97 -10.99 -11.54
N SER A 104 -13.20 -11.41 -10.29
CA SER A 104 -12.87 -12.76 -9.84
C SER A 104 -13.67 -13.84 -10.55
N VAL A 105 -14.94 -13.60 -10.87
CA VAL A 105 -15.77 -14.54 -11.65
C VAL A 105 -15.23 -14.71 -13.08
N ARG A 106 -14.80 -13.62 -13.73
CA ARG A 106 -14.18 -13.68 -15.06
C ARG A 106 -12.87 -14.46 -15.02
N ILE A 107 -11.98 -14.17 -14.07
CA ILE A 107 -10.71 -14.88 -13.91
C ILE A 107 -10.96 -16.37 -13.63
N ALA A 108 -11.90 -16.70 -12.74
CA ALA A 108 -12.27 -18.08 -12.45
C ALA A 108 -12.79 -18.83 -13.70
N SER A 109 -13.59 -18.18 -14.56
CA SER A 109 -14.07 -18.80 -15.80
C SER A 109 -12.94 -19.10 -16.80
N THR A 110 -11.88 -18.29 -16.81
CA THR A 110 -10.68 -18.53 -17.63
C THR A 110 -9.81 -19.65 -17.06
N ILE A 111 -9.72 -19.77 -15.73
CA ILE A 111 -8.86 -20.73 -15.05
C ILE A 111 -9.53 -22.11 -14.91
N SER A 112 -10.86 -22.16 -14.75
CA SER A 112 -11.65 -23.37 -14.58
C SER A 112 -11.31 -24.53 -15.54
N PRO A 113 -11.09 -24.32 -16.86
CA PRO A 113 -10.73 -25.42 -17.76
C PRO A 113 -9.34 -26.04 -17.50
N PHE A 114 -8.45 -25.37 -16.75
CA PHE A 114 -7.09 -25.88 -16.46
C PHE A 114 -6.99 -26.61 -15.11
N ILE A 115 -8.00 -26.49 -14.24
CA ILE A 115 -7.98 -27.03 -12.87
C ILE A 115 -8.94 -28.23 -12.72
N ARG A 116 -9.56 -28.69 -13.82
CA ARG A 116 -10.45 -29.86 -13.81
C ARG A 116 -9.70 -31.18 -13.71
#